data_AF-A0A4Y8L337-F1
#
_entry.id   AF-A0A4Y8L337-F1
#
_cell.length_a   1.000
_cell.length_b   1.000
_cell.length_c   1.000
_cell.angle_alpha   90.00
_cell.angle_beta   90.00
_cell.angle_gamma   90.00
#
_symmetry.space_group_name_H-M   'P 1'
#
loop_
_entity.id
_entity.type
_entity.pdbx_description
1 polymer ?
#
loop_
_entity_poly.entity_id
_entity_poly.type
_entity_poly.pdbx_seq_one_letter_code
_entity_poly.pdbx_strand_id
1 'polypeptide(L)'
;MLLFSSTPPNTGKKYIKNKDQIDSVFAGRAEDFNKWFSENYTRLYRYLADKQYLEYDVFVDTFEKVYSNVLYSGAEISNYRTYFLTAYFSMLQTDRVFQNRFCELLDNVDIEDREYSEIVDIDEKRTNLEQDIFKYVYSRYSLRNFELFKMYMHLKPAVNYSTLESITGVKAYLIQRIVSKIKKDIQQNKEFQKRRKEVL
;
A
#
# COMPACT_ATOMS: atom_id res chain seq x y z
N MET A 1 22.53 -9.52 -20.52
CA MET A 1 23.35 -8.37 -20.09
C MET A 1 22.45 -7.43 -19.32
N LEU A 2 22.67 -7.27 -18.02
CA LEU A 2 21.96 -6.30 -17.19
C LEU A 2 22.90 -5.09 -16.99
N LEU A 3 22.50 -3.92 -17.48
CA LEU A 3 23.20 -2.66 -17.31
C LEU A 3 22.91 -2.13 -15.90
N PHE A 4 23.83 -2.36 -14.96
CA PHE A 4 23.85 -1.61 -13.70
C PHE A 4 24.73 -0.38 -13.92
N SER A 5 24.12 0.81 -13.89
CA SER A 5 24.84 2.08 -13.89
C SER A 5 25.53 2.28 -12.54
N SER A 6 26.86 2.27 -12.55
CA SER A 6 27.68 2.62 -11.39
C SER A 6 27.69 4.15 -11.23
N THR A 7 26.77 4.69 -10.44
CA THR A 7 26.98 6.01 -9.83
C THR A 7 27.41 5.80 -8.37
N PRO A 8 28.51 6.43 -7.91
CA PRO A 8 28.94 6.29 -6.52
C PRO A 8 27.90 6.96 -5.61
N PRO A 9 27.55 6.33 -4.46
CA PRO A 9 26.64 6.94 -3.50
C PRO A 9 27.26 8.23 -2.94
N ASN A 10 26.45 9.29 -2.89
CA ASN A 10 26.80 10.60 -2.38
C ASN A 10 27.38 10.51 -0.95
N THR A 11 28.70 10.59 -0.82
CA THR A 11 29.42 10.49 0.44
C THR A 11 29.32 11.80 1.21
N GLY A 12 28.29 11.88 2.05
CA GLY A 12 28.35 12.63 3.30
C GLY A 12 27.76 14.04 3.26
N LYS A 13 26.43 14.13 3.42
CA LYS A 13 25.91 15.22 4.25
C LYS A 13 26.40 14.97 5.67
N LYS A 14 27.33 15.79 6.15
CA LYS A 14 27.78 15.74 7.55
C LYS A 14 26.66 16.29 8.43
N TYR A 15 25.84 15.41 8.98
CA TYR A 15 24.94 15.77 10.06
C TYR A 15 25.80 15.92 11.32
N ILE A 16 25.92 17.14 11.84
CA ILE A 16 26.51 17.36 13.16
C ILE A 16 25.55 16.73 14.17
N LYS A 17 25.84 15.47 14.53
CA LYS A 17 25.28 14.82 15.70
C LYS A 17 26.30 15.03 16.82
N ASN A 18 26.07 16.01 17.67
CA ASN A 18 26.62 16.09 19.04
C ASN A 18 25.83 17.19 19.76
N LYS A 19 24.70 16.81 20.38
CA LYS A 19 23.81 17.72 21.12
C LYS A 19 24.27 17.92 22.58
N ASP A 20 25.23 17.12 23.05
CA ASP A 20 25.43 16.92 24.49
C ASP A 20 26.72 17.52 25.06
N GLN A 21 27.49 18.28 24.28
CA GLN A 21 28.73 18.91 24.77
C GLN A 21 29.21 19.99 23.81
N ILE A 22 28.48 21.11 23.73
CA ILE A 22 29.01 22.34 23.13
C ILE A 22 28.61 23.43 24.10
N ASP A 23 29.58 23.89 24.92
CA ASP A 23 29.51 25.22 25.53
C ASP A 23 29.04 26.16 24.43
N SER A 24 27.86 26.73 24.58
CA SER A 24 27.17 27.40 23.49
C SER A 24 27.95 28.65 23.07
N VAL A 25 28.92 28.49 22.17
CA VAL A 25 29.79 29.54 21.64
C VAL A 25 28.94 30.68 21.05
N PHE A 26 27.69 30.39 20.68
CA PHE A 26 26.72 31.30 20.10
C PHE A 26 25.50 31.61 20.99
N ALA A 27 25.57 31.36 22.31
CA ALA A 27 24.46 31.63 23.25
C ALA A 27 23.91 33.05 23.11
N GLY A 28 24.79 34.06 23.06
CA GLY A 28 24.38 35.46 22.92
C GLY A 28 23.56 35.72 21.66
N ARG A 29 23.89 35.06 20.53
CA ARG A 29 23.10 35.18 19.29
C ARG A 29 21.74 34.50 19.40
N ALA A 30 21.67 33.37 20.10
CA ALA A 30 20.42 32.67 20.34
C ALA A 30 19.51 33.49 21.29
N GLU A 31 20.09 34.17 22.28
CA GLU A 31 19.39 35.13 23.15
C GLU A 31 18.89 36.36 22.37
N ASP A 32 19.71 36.92 21.47
CA ASP A 32 19.31 38.02 20.59
C ASP A 32 18.11 37.63 19.71
N PHE A 33 18.15 36.43 19.13
CA PHE A 33 17.03 35.88 18.39
C PHE A 33 15.80 35.71 19.28
N ASN A 34 15.95 35.16 20.48
CA ASN A 34 14.83 34.94 21.41
C ASN A 34 14.17 36.25 21.83
N LYS A 35 14.98 37.28 22.12
CA LYS A 35 14.50 38.62 22.44
C LYS A 35 13.75 39.23 21.26
N TRP A 36 14.35 39.20 20.08
CA TRP A 36 13.70 39.67 18.85
C TRP A 36 12.39 38.94 18.58
N PHE A 37 12.35 37.62 18.77
CA PHE A 37 11.17 36.80 18.56
C PHE A 37 10.06 37.18 19.53
N SER A 38 10.39 37.35 20.82
CA SER A 38 9.44 37.79 21.84
C SER A 38 8.80 39.14 21.50
N GLU A 39 9.61 40.09 21.03
CA GLU A 39 9.13 41.42 20.60
C GLU A 39 8.26 41.38 19.33
N ASN A 40 8.49 40.39 18.45
CA ASN A 40 7.82 40.28 17.15
C ASN A 40 6.76 39.17 17.08
N TYR A 41 6.58 38.39 18.15
CA TYR A 41 5.69 37.23 18.22
C TYR A 41 4.29 37.58 17.71
N THR A 42 3.66 38.58 18.31
CA THR A 42 2.29 38.99 17.97
C THR A 42 2.17 39.43 16.51
N ARG A 43 3.21 40.07 15.96
CA ARG A 43 3.22 40.53 14.56
C ARG A 43 3.38 39.36 13.60
N LEU A 44 4.22 38.38 13.93
CA LEU A 44 4.42 37.17 13.13
C LEU A 44 3.16 36.29 13.16
N TYR A 45 2.60 36.09 14.36
CA TYR A 45 1.37 35.34 14.57
C TYR A 45 0.21 35.93 13.78
N ARG A 46 -0.05 37.24 13.91
CA ARG A 46 -1.10 37.93 13.14
C ARG A 46 -0.85 37.86 11.64
N TYR A 47 0.40 38.07 11.20
CA TYR A 47 0.74 37.97 9.77
C TYR A 47 0.41 36.60 9.18
N LEU A 48 0.68 35.51 9.91
CA LEU A 48 0.36 34.15 9.47
C LEU A 48 -1.15 33.85 9.57
N ALA A 49 -1.81 34.33 10.63
CA ALA A 49 -3.25 34.18 10.83
C ALA A 49 -4.06 34.89 9.74
N ASP A 50 -3.72 36.15 9.43
CA ASP A 50 -4.39 36.96 8.41
C ASP A 50 -4.26 36.34 7.01
N LYS A 51 -3.17 35.60 6.77
CA LYS A 51 -2.92 34.89 5.51
C LYS A 51 -3.46 33.47 5.49
N GLN A 52 -4.17 33.03 6.54
CA GLN A 52 -4.70 31.67 6.69
C GLN A 52 -3.63 30.57 6.56
N TYR A 53 -2.40 30.88 6.95
CA TYR A 53 -1.28 29.92 6.93
C TYR A 53 -0.88 29.46 8.34
N LEU A 54 -1.55 29.94 9.38
CA LEU A 54 -1.17 29.67 10.77
C LEU A 54 -1.52 28.23 11.17
N GLU A 55 -0.48 27.42 11.36
CA GLU A 55 -0.50 26.15 12.06
C GLU A 55 0.33 26.33 13.34
N TYR A 56 -0.31 26.25 14.51
CA TYR A 56 0.34 26.61 15.78
C TYR A 56 1.52 25.69 16.11
N ASP A 57 1.37 24.39 15.90
CA ASP A 57 2.42 23.41 16.17
C ASP A 57 3.64 23.66 15.28
N VAL A 58 3.42 23.87 13.97
CA VAL A 58 4.49 24.23 13.02
C VAL A 58 5.15 25.54 13.42
N PHE A 59 4.41 26.51 13.96
CA PHE A 59 4.94 27.79 14.38
C PHE A 59 5.89 27.65 15.58
N VAL A 60 5.50 26.86 16.59
CA VAL A 60 6.33 26.56 17.77
C VAL A 60 7.55 25.74 17.37
N ASP A 61 7.38 24.67 16.58
CA ASP A 61 8.47 23.82 16.11
C ASP A 61 9.49 24.63 15.28
N THR A 62 9.01 25.62 14.51
CA THR A 62 9.88 26.53 13.76
C THR A 62 10.74 27.37 14.67
N PHE A 63 10.17 27.90 15.76
CA PHE A 63 10.94 28.65 16.75
C PHE A 63 12.05 27.77 17.36
N GLU A 64 11.72 26.57 17.82
CA GLU A 64 12.70 25.66 18.43
C GLU A 64 13.82 25.29 17.46
N LYS A 65 13.47 25.04 16.20
CA LYS A 65 14.44 24.70 15.15
C LYS A 65 15.36 25.87 14.83
N VAL A 66 14.82 27.08 14.68
CA VAL A 66 15.63 28.28 14.40
C VAL A 66 16.53 28.59 15.59
N TYR A 67 15.99 28.55 16.81
CA TYR A 67 16.76 28.76 18.03
C TYR A 67 17.91 27.74 18.15
N SER A 68 17.63 26.45 17.95
CA SER A 68 18.65 25.39 17.96
C SER A 68 19.69 25.60 16.86
N ASN A 69 19.28 25.99 15.66
CA ASN A 69 20.21 26.26 14.57
C ASN A 69 21.13 27.44 14.89
N VAL A 70 20.62 28.52 15.47
CA VAL A 70 21.46 29.67 15.90
C VAL A 70 22.44 29.23 16.99
N LEU A 71 21.95 28.45 17.97
CA LEU A 71 22.72 27.99 19.11
C LEU A 71 23.88 27.06 18.70
N TYR A 72 23.65 26.12 17.78
CA TYR A 72 24.61 25.06 17.44
C TYR A 72 25.34 25.27 16.12
N SER A 73 24.72 25.93 15.13
CA SER A 73 25.32 26.11 13.80
C SER A 73 26.11 27.41 13.65
N GLY A 74 25.97 28.36 14.59
CA GLY A 74 26.61 29.67 14.51
C GLY A 74 26.16 30.52 13.32
N ALA A 75 25.00 30.20 12.73
CA ALA A 75 24.48 30.87 11.54
C ALA A 75 24.29 32.37 11.82
N GLU A 76 24.91 33.21 11.00
CA GLU A 76 24.71 34.65 11.05
C GLU A 76 23.44 35.01 10.27
N ILE A 77 22.40 35.42 10.99
CA ILE A 77 21.12 35.76 10.38
C ILE A 77 21.05 37.28 10.22
N SER A 78 21.10 37.75 8.99
CA SER A 78 20.98 39.18 8.67
C SER A 78 19.56 39.73 8.89
N ASN A 79 18.53 38.91 8.68
CA ASN A 79 17.13 39.30 8.86
C ASN A 79 16.33 38.15 9.48
N TYR A 80 16.08 38.25 10.79
CA TYR A 80 15.34 37.25 11.54
C TYR A 80 13.91 37.05 11.04
N ARG A 81 13.24 38.09 10.54
CA ARG A 81 11.87 37.98 10.01
C ARG A 81 11.83 37.08 8.78
N THR A 82 12.66 37.39 7.79
CA THR A 82 12.71 36.63 6.54
C THR A 82 13.15 35.20 6.82
N TYR A 83 14.18 35.02 7.65
CA TYR A 83 14.69 33.71 8.02
C TYR A 83 13.62 32.84 8.69
N PHE A 84 12.92 33.40 9.69
CA PHE A 84 11.86 32.70 10.40
C PHE A 84 10.70 32.31 9.47
N LEU A 85 10.23 33.22 8.62
CA LEU A 85 9.14 32.93 7.68
C LEU A 85 9.54 31.86 6.65
N THR A 86 10.77 31.91 6.14
CA THR A 86 11.27 30.87 5.22
C THR A 86 11.37 29.50 5.89
N ALA A 87 11.86 29.46 7.14
CA ALA A 87 11.90 28.23 7.93
C ALA A 87 10.48 27.69 8.18
N TYR A 88 9.54 28.58 8.53
CA TYR A 88 8.14 28.26 8.76
C TYR A 88 7.48 27.61 7.54
N PHE A 89 7.56 28.24 6.37
CA PHE A 89 6.96 27.69 5.16
C PHE A 89 7.61 26.36 4.72
N SER A 90 8.91 26.20 4.97
CA SER A 90 9.60 24.93 4.70
C SER A 90 9.11 23.81 5.61
N MET A 91 8.86 24.12 6.89
CA MET A 91 8.31 23.16 7.85
C MET A 91 6.84 22.84 7.57
N LEU A 92 6.03 23.85 7.23
CA LEU A 92 4.64 23.67 6.82
C LEU A 92 4.52 22.75 5.59
N GLN A 93 5.40 22.92 4.60
CA GLN A 93 5.44 22.02 3.44
C GLN A 93 5.85 20.60 3.82
N THR A 94 6.84 20.47 4.72
CA THR A 94 7.31 19.15 5.18
C THR A 94 6.22 18.42 5.96
N ASP A 95 5.52 19.12 6.85
CA ASP A 95 4.43 18.57 7.64
C ASP A 95 3.26 18.16 6.73
N ARG A 96 2.83 19.01 5.79
CA ARG A 96 1.81 18.63 4.79
C ARG A 96 2.20 17.39 3.99
N VAL A 97 3.46 17.28 3.58
CA VAL A 97 3.97 16.07 2.89
C VAL A 97 3.98 14.86 3.81
N PHE A 98 4.24 15.03 5.10
CA PHE A 98 4.19 13.97 6.10
C PHE A 98 2.76 13.50 6.37
N GLN A 99 1.83 14.43 6.60
CA GLN A 99 0.40 14.13 6.81
C GLN A 99 -0.21 13.44 5.59
N ASN A 100 0.13 13.86 4.37
CA ASN A 100 -0.31 13.21 3.14
C ASN A 100 0.20 11.77 2.95
N ARG A 101 1.09 11.27 3.81
CA ARG A 101 1.48 9.84 3.81
C ARG A 101 0.44 8.96 4.49
N PHE A 102 -0.40 9.55 5.33
CA PHE A 102 -1.45 8.85 6.04
C PHE A 102 -2.75 9.05 5.28
N CYS A 103 -3.53 7.97 5.14
CA CYS A 103 -4.91 8.10 4.71
C CYS A 103 -5.76 8.45 5.93
N GLU A 104 -6.63 9.46 5.79
CA GLU A 104 -7.67 9.71 6.79
C GLU A 104 -8.49 8.43 6.97
N LEU A 105 -8.68 8.03 8.24
CA LEU A 105 -9.62 6.97 8.56
C LEU A 105 -11.01 7.49 8.20
N LEU A 106 -11.73 6.76 7.36
CA LEU A 106 -13.13 7.08 7.05
C LEU A 106 -13.92 7.06 8.36
N ASP A 107 -14.84 8.02 8.58
CA ASP A 107 -15.64 8.13 9.82
C ASP A 107 -16.48 6.88 10.17
N ASN A 108 -16.51 5.88 9.28
CA ASN A 108 -17.34 4.68 9.35
C ASN A 108 -16.55 3.38 9.62
N VAL A 109 -15.41 3.38 10.32
CA VAL A 109 -14.62 2.15 10.59
C VAL A 109 -15.23 1.23 11.67
N ASP A 110 -16.56 1.10 11.70
CA ASP A 110 -17.29 0.00 12.34
C ASP A 110 -18.00 -0.84 11.25
N ILE A 111 -17.36 -1.01 10.09
CA ILE A 111 -17.76 -2.04 9.14
C ILE A 111 -17.28 -3.36 9.76
N GLU A 112 -18.16 -4.06 10.47
CA GLU A 112 -17.94 -5.45 10.90
C GLU A 112 -17.38 -6.28 9.72
N ASP A 113 -16.55 -7.28 10.02
CA ASP A 113 -15.95 -8.26 9.08
C ASP A 113 -16.96 -9.06 8.22
N ARG A 114 -18.20 -8.58 8.07
CA ARG A 114 -19.27 -9.18 7.30
C ARG A 114 -18.85 -9.44 5.86
N GLU A 115 -18.15 -8.50 5.21
CA GLU A 115 -17.62 -8.72 3.85
C GLU A 115 -16.61 -9.88 3.80
N TYR A 116 -15.74 -10.01 4.80
CA TYR A 116 -14.79 -11.13 4.88
C TYR A 116 -15.51 -12.46 5.13
N SER A 117 -16.51 -12.48 6.01
CA SER A 117 -17.31 -13.67 6.28
C SER A 117 -18.09 -14.15 5.06
N GLU A 118 -18.67 -13.23 4.27
CA GLU A 118 -19.42 -13.56 3.06
C GLU A 118 -18.49 -14.12 1.96
N ILE A 119 -17.26 -13.59 1.84
CA ILE A 119 -16.26 -14.10 0.89
C ILE A 119 -15.86 -15.54 1.25
N VAL A 120 -15.58 -15.82 2.53
CA VAL A 120 -15.22 -17.17 3.01
C VAL A 120 -16.36 -18.15 2.74
N ASP A 121 -17.60 -17.77 3.05
CA ASP A 121 -18.78 -18.60 2.81
C ASP A 121 -18.99 -18.95 1.32
N ILE A 122 -18.72 -18.00 0.41
CA ILE A 122 -18.85 -18.22 -1.04
C ILE A 122 -17.78 -19.21 -1.52
N ASP A 123 -16.53 -19.09 -1.06
CA ASP A 123 -15.44 -19.97 -1.48
C ASP A 123 -15.59 -21.41 -0.96
N GLU A 124 -16.12 -21.59 0.26
CA GLU A 124 -16.50 -22.91 0.75
C GLU A 124 -17.60 -23.54 -0.11
N LYS A 125 -18.65 -22.77 -0.45
CA LYS A 125 -19.73 -23.24 -1.33
C LYS A 125 -19.22 -23.62 -2.72
N ARG A 126 -18.25 -22.87 -3.28
CA ARG A 126 -17.60 -23.20 -4.56
C ARG A 126 -16.85 -24.53 -4.49
N THR A 127 -16.04 -24.70 -3.45
CA THR A 127 -15.25 -25.92 -3.24
C THR A 127 -16.16 -27.15 -3.06
N ASN A 128 -17.23 -27.01 -2.28
CA ASN A 128 -18.23 -28.08 -2.08
C ASN A 128 -18.94 -28.43 -3.40
N LEU A 129 -19.31 -27.43 -4.20
CA LEU A 129 -19.91 -27.66 -5.53
C LEU A 129 -18.96 -28.39 -6.48
N GLU A 130 -17.68 -28.02 -6.51
CA GLU A 130 -16.67 -28.70 -7.31
C GLU A 130 -16.51 -30.17 -6.91
N GLN A 131 -16.41 -30.46 -5.61
CA GLN A 131 -16.32 -31.82 -5.10
C GLN A 131 -17.53 -32.66 -5.47
N ASP A 132 -18.74 -32.11 -5.37
CA ASP A 132 -19.97 -32.81 -5.72
C ASP A 132 -20.07 -33.08 -7.23
N ILE A 133 -19.64 -32.14 -8.06
CA ILE A 133 -19.51 -32.36 -9.51
C ILE A 133 -18.54 -33.50 -9.79
N PHE A 134 -17.39 -33.55 -9.13
CA PHE A 134 -16.45 -34.66 -9.33
C PHE A 134 -17.00 -36.00 -8.85
N LYS A 135 -17.70 -36.06 -7.71
CA LYS A 135 -18.39 -37.27 -7.25
C LYS A 135 -19.45 -37.73 -8.26
N TYR A 136 -20.24 -36.80 -8.80
CA TYR A 136 -21.23 -37.07 -9.84
C TYR A 136 -20.59 -37.69 -11.09
N VAL A 137 -19.51 -37.09 -11.60
CA VAL A 137 -18.80 -37.62 -12.77
C VAL A 137 -18.17 -38.98 -12.47
N TYR A 138 -17.54 -39.15 -11.31
CA TYR A 138 -16.94 -40.42 -10.91
C TYR A 138 -17.94 -41.57 -10.89
N SER A 139 -19.16 -41.32 -10.42
CA SER A 139 -20.22 -42.35 -10.35
C SER A 139 -20.79 -42.78 -11.71
N ARG A 140 -20.64 -41.96 -12.76
CA ARG A 140 -21.33 -42.15 -14.06
C ARG A 140 -20.41 -42.47 -15.24
N TYR A 141 -19.13 -42.18 -15.11
CA TYR A 141 -18.15 -42.34 -16.18
C TYR A 141 -17.08 -43.36 -15.75
N SER A 142 -16.46 -44.03 -16.72
CA SER A 142 -15.33 -44.89 -16.43
C SER A 142 -14.21 -44.10 -15.75
N LEU A 143 -13.42 -44.78 -14.90
CA LEU A 143 -12.29 -44.17 -14.20
C LEU A 143 -11.38 -43.38 -15.15
N ARG A 144 -11.06 -43.96 -16.31
CA ARG A 144 -10.24 -43.32 -17.34
C ARG A 144 -10.84 -42.02 -17.88
N ASN A 145 -12.15 -41.98 -18.10
CA ASN A 145 -12.84 -40.78 -18.58
C ASN A 145 -12.91 -39.71 -17.50
N PHE A 146 -13.14 -40.11 -16.25
CA PHE A 146 -13.10 -39.22 -15.10
C PHE A 146 -11.70 -38.61 -14.90
N GLU A 147 -10.63 -39.39 -14.98
CA GLU A 147 -9.25 -38.91 -14.87
C GLU A 147 -8.93 -37.86 -15.95
N LEU A 148 -9.26 -38.14 -17.21
CA LEU A 148 -9.06 -37.20 -18.32
C LEU A 148 -9.82 -35.89 -18.09
N PHE A 149 -11.06 -35.98 -17.60
CA PHE A 149 -11.86 -34.80 -17.25
C PHE A 149 -11.25 -34.02 -16.09
N LYS A 150 -10.86 -34.70 -15.00
CA LYS A 150 -10.24 -34.09 -13.82
C LYS A 150 -8.94 -33.39 -14.15
N MET A 151 -8.05 -34.05 -14.92
CA MET A 151 -6.80 -33.45 -15.41
C MET A 151 -7.08 -32.21 -16.25
N TYR A 152 -8.04 -32.29 -17.18
CA TYR A 152 -8.39 -31.14 -18.02
C TYR A 152 -8.96 -29.96 -17.22
N MET A 153 -9.76 -30.21 -16.17
CA MET A 153 -10.30 -29.14 -15.32
C MET A 153 -9.22 -28.45 -14.47
N HIS A 154 -8.34 -29.21 -13.82
CA HIS A 154 -7.35 -28.65 -12.89
C HIS A 154 -6.12 -28.03 -13.57
N LEU A 155 -5.74 -28.53 -14.75
CA LEU A 155 -4.51 -28.08 -15.43
C LEU A 155 -4.76 -26.92 -16.40
N LYS A 156 -6.00 -26.42 -16.50
CA LYS A 156 -6.32 -25.20 -17.26
C LYS A 156 -5.76 -23.96 -16.52
N PRO A 157 -5.23 -22.93 -17.22
CA PRO A 157 -5.14 -22.79 -18.68
C PRO A 157 -3.89 -23.43 -19.31
N ALA A 158 -2.94 -23.92 -18.51
CA ALA A 158 -1.62 -24.39 -18.96
C ALA A 158 -1.68 -25.59 -19.91
N VAL A 159 -2.73 -26.42 -19.81
CA VAL A 159 -2.88 -27.65 -20.58
C VAL A 159 -4.05 -27.56 -21.56
N ASN A 160 -3.78 -27.94 -22.81
CA ASN A 160 -4.78 -28.11 -23.87
C ASN A 160 -4.95 -29.60 -24.25
N TYR A 161 -5.87 -29.91 -25.17
CA TYR A 161 -6.14 -31.30 -25.55
C TYR A 161 -4.93 -32.00 -26.18
N SER A 162 -4.10 -31.29 -26.94
CA SER A 162 -2.87 -31.84 -27.53
C SER A 162 -1.84 -32.16 -26.45
N THR A 163 -1.71 -31.30 -25.43
CA THR A 163 -0.84 -31.56 -24.27
C THR A 163 -1.32 -32.79 -23.49
N LEU A 164 -2.64 -32.96 -23.30
CA LEU A 164 -3.18 -34.16 -22.66
C LEU A 164 -2.98 -35.43 -23.51
N GLU A 165 -3.03 -35.34 -24.83
CA GLU A 165 -2.67 -36.46 -25.70
C GLU A 165 -1.22 -36.89 -25.45
N SER A 166 -0.28 -35.96 -25.40
CA SER A 166 1.13 -36.26 -25.10
C SER A 166 1.31 -36.91 -23.72
N ILE A 167 0.56 -36.46 -22.70
CA ILE A 167 0.68 -36.99 -21.33
C ILE A 167 0.04 -38.37 -21.20
N THR A 168 -1.08 -38.60 -21.88
CA THR A 168 -1.95 -39.78 -21.61
C THR A 168 -1.94 -40.83 -22.71
N GLY A 169 -1.39 -40.52 -23.88
CA GLY A 169 -1.43 -41.35 -25.08
C GLY A 169 -2.81 -41.43 -25.76
N VAL A 170 -3.83 -40.73 -25.24
CA VAL A 170 -5.18 -40.72 -25.81
C VAL A 170 -5.32 -39.61 -26.84
N LYS A 171 -5.83 -39.93 -28.03
CA LYS A 171 -6.00 -38.94 -29.11
C LYS A 171 -6.80 -37.71 -28.66
N ALA A 172 -6.33 -36.52 -28.99
CA ALA A 172 -6.89 -35.24 -28.56
C ALA A 172 -8.39 -35.11 -28.91
N TYR A 173 -8.81 -35.57 -30.09
CA TYR A 173 -10.21 -35.54 -30.50
C TYR A 173 -11.11 -36.43 -29.62
N LEU A 174 -10.59 -37.56 -29.12
CA LEU A 174 -11.31 -38.41 -28.17
C LEU A 174 -11.42 -37.75 -26.80
N ILE A 175 -10.34 -37.14 -26.32
CA ILE A 175 -10.34 -36.38 -25.06
C ILE A 175 -11.36 -35.25 -25.13
N GLN A 176 -11.34 -34.47 -26.21
CA GLN A 176 -12.30 -33.40 -26.45
C GLN A 176 -13.74 -33.94 -26.45
N ARG A 177 -14.00 -35.07 -27.13
CA ARG A 177 -15.33 -35.71 -27.15
C ARG A 177 -15.79 -36.10 -25.74
N ILE A 178 -14.91 -36.72 -24.95
CA ILE A 178 -15.19 -37.15 -23.57
C ILE A 178 -15.50 -35.94 -22.69
N VAL A 179 -14.59 -34.96 -22.65
CA VAL A 179 -14.74 -33.74 -21.85
C VAL A 179 -16.00 -32.97 -22.23
N SER A 180 -16.28 -32.84 -23.53
CA SER A 180 -17.48 -32.12 -24.01
C SER A 180 -18.77 -32.85 -23.62
N LYS A 181 -18.78 -34.19 -23.66
CA LYS A 181 -19.92 -34.99 -23.21
C LYS A 181 -20.18 -34.78 -21.72
N ILE A 182 -19.14 -34.89 -20.88
CA ILE A 182 -19.24 -34.70 -19.43
C ILE A 182 -19.71 -33.27 -19.10
N LYS A 183 -19.14 -32.24 -19.75
CA LYS A 183 -19.57 -30.85 -19.58
C LYS A 183 -21.04 -30.64 -19.91
N LYS A 184 -21.53 -31.19 -21.02
CA LYS A 184 -22.95 -31.09 -21.41
C LYS A 184 -23.87 -31.76 -20.40
N ASP A 185 -23.47 -32.92 -19.88
CA ASP A 185 -24.23 -33.64 -18.84
C ASP A 185 -24.30 -32.85 -17.53
N ILE A 186 -23.17 -32.32 -17.04
CA ILE A 186 -23.14 -31.41 -15.87
C ILE A 186 -24.02 -30.18 -16.12
N GLN A 187 -23.93 -29.58 -17.30
CA GLN A 187 -24.76 -28.43 -17.68
C GLN A 187 -26.24 -28.77 -17.72
N GLN A 188 -26.66 -30.00 -17.94
CA GLN A 188 -28.07 -30.40 -17.93
C GLN A 188 -28.60 -30.67 -16.52
N ASN A 189 -27.72 -30.81 -15.53
CA ASN A 189 -28.12 -31.00 -14.14
C ASN A 189 -28.63 -29.67 -13.54
N LYS A 190 -29.94 -29.61 -13.30
CA LYS A 190 -30.64 -28.43 -12.74
C LYS A 190 -30.14 -28.03 -11.35
N GLU A 191 -29.71 -28.99 -10.54
CA GLU A 191 -29.23 -28.72 -9.17
C GLU A 191 -27.85 -28.04 -9.21
N PHE A 192 -26.92 -28.54 -10.04
CA PHE A 192 -25.64 -27.87 -10.27
C PHE A 192 -25.80 -26.48 -10.92
N GLN A 193 -26.76 -26.31 -11.84
CA GLN A 193 -27.04 -24.98 -12.40
C GLN A 193 -27.50 -23.99 -11.33
N LYS A 194 -28.37 -24.43 -10.41
CA LYS A 194 -28.89 -23.59 -9.33
C LYS A 194 -27.75 -23.18 -8.38
N ARG A 195 -26.99 -24.14 -7.87
CA ARG A 195 -25.85 -23.90 -6.96
C ARG A 195 -24.77 -23.04 -7.61
N ARG A 196 -24.53 -23.19 -8.92
CA ARG A 196 -23.60 -22.32 -9.65
C ARG A 196 -24.03 -20.86 -9.62
N LYS A 197 -25.33 -20.54 -9.69
CA LYS A 197 -25.82 -19.16 -9.61
C LYS A 197 -25.68 -18.57 -8.21
N GLU A 198 -25.66 -19.40 -7.17
CA GLU A 198 -25.53 -18.98 -5.77
C GLU A 198 -24.07 -18.66 -5.38
N VAL A 199 -23.10 -19.03 -6.23
CA VAL A 199 -21.66 -18.86 -5.98
C VAL A 199 -20.95 -18.01 -7.04
N LEU A 200 -21.71 -17.46 -8.00
CA LEU A 200 -21.21 -16.50 -9.01
C LEU A 200 -21.34 -15.09 -8.47
#